data_AF-A0A2S6HWG1-F1
#
_entry.id   AF-A0A2S6HWG1-F1
#
_cell.length_a   1.000
_cell.length_b   1.000
_cell.length_c   1.000
_cell.angle_alpha   90.00
_cell.angle_beta   90.00
_cell.angle_gamma   90.00
#
_symmetry.space_group_name_H-M   'P 1'
#
loop_
_entity.id
_entity.type
_entity.pdbx_description
1 polymer ?
#
loop_
_entity_poly.entity_id
_entity_poly.type
_entity_poly.pdbx_seq_one_letter_code
_entity_poly.pdbx_strand_id
1 'polypeptide(L)'
;MKVTGIFKLMGVESQSGFKDPSQVNYVVGLAQGMDSLRMYLDATEFNLYKDIPPYSDVEVVLDYNPVAKEVRYSMHLVTMAPVNKASAIASGK
;
A
#
# COMPACT_ATOMS: atom_id res chain seq x y z
N MET A 1 -9.90 -12.13 -4.57
CA MET A 1 -11.04 -11.18 -4.70
C MET A 1 -10.45 -9.79 -4.77
N LYS A 2 -10.76 -9.00 -5.80
CA LYS A 2 -10.18 -7.65 -5.90
C LYS A 2 -10.94 -6.65 -5.03
N VAL A 3 -10.20 -5.88 -4.24
CA VAL A 3 -10.69 -4.72 -3.48
C VAL A 3 -10.01 -3.50 -4.07
N THR A 4 -10.79 -2.49 -4.45
CA THR A 4 -10.27 -1.22 -4.98
C THR A 4 -10.76 -0.11 -4.08
N GLY A 5 -9.89 0.85 -3.76
CA GLY A 5 -10.25 1.96 -2.91
C GLY A 5 -9.20 3.06 -2.87
N ILE A 6 -9.58 4.19 -2.29
CA ILE A 6 -8.68 5.30 -2.02
C ILE A 6 -8.21 5.19 -0.57
N PHE A 7 -6.89 5.17 -0.39
CA PHE A 7 -6.24 5.08 0.91
C PHE A 7 -5.32 6.28 1.10
N LYS A 8 -5.04 6.59 2.36
CA LYS A 8 -3.94 7.48 2.73
C LYS A 8 -2.66 6.66 2.78
N LEU A 9 -1.65 7.05 2.02
CA LEU A 9 -0.32 6.45 2.11
C LEU A 9 0.35 6.91 3.40
N MET A 10 0.71 6.00 4.30
CA MET A 10 1.42 6.34 5.54
C MET A 10 2.93 6.42 5.32
N GLY A 11 3.45 5.64 4.36
CA GLY A 11 4.86 5.62 4.00
C GLY A 11 5.24 4.30 3.31
N VAL A 12 6.42 4.32 2.68
CA VAL A 12 7.05 3.15 2.07
C VAL A 12 8.47 3.07 2.64
N GLU A 13 8.80 1.97 3.33
CA GLU A 13 10.03 1.84 4.11
C GLU A 13 10.74 0.53 3.81
N SER A 14 12.07 0.55 3.93
CA SER A 14 12.91 -0.65 3.98
C SER A 14 13.40 -0.87 5.41
N GLN A 15 13.27 -2.08 5.93
CA GLN A 15 13.69 -2.45 7.28
C GLN A 15 14.39 -3.80 7.29
N SER A 16 15.37 -3.97 8.19
CA SER A 16 16.01 -5.26 8.41
C SER A 16 15.03 -6.30 8.93
N GLY A 17 15.25 -7.56 8.56
CA GLY A 17 14.47 -8.69 9.03
C GLY A 17 14.61 -8.88 10.53
N PHE A 18 13.48 -9.15 11.19
CA PHE A 18 13.45 -9.37 12.64
C PHE A 18 14.18 -10.66 13.04
N LYS A 19 14.05 -11.73 12.24
CA LYS A 19 14.72 -13.02 12.49
C LYS A 19 16.11 -13.11 11.88
N ASP A 20 16.32 -12.42 10.76
CA ASP A 20 17.56 -12.41 9.99
C ASP A 20 17.87 -10.97 9.57
N PRO A 21 18.85 -10.31 10.21
CA PRO A 21 19.22 -8.92 9.90
C PRO A 21 19.76 -8.72 8.47
N SER A 22 20.22 -9.79 7.82
CA SER A 22 20.70 -9.74 6.43
C SER A 22 19.56 -9.69 5.42
N GLN A 23 18.33 -10.06 5.81
CA GLN A 23 17.16 -9.91 4.96
C GLN A 23 16.63 -8.48 5.03
N VAL A 24 16.30 -7.91 3.87
CA VAL A 24 15.64 -6.62 3.77
C VAL A 24 14.17 -6.85 3.48
N ASN A 25 13.30 -6.32 4.32
CA ASN A 25 11.87 -6.27 4.07
C ASN A 25 11.48 -4.89 3.58
N TYR A 26 10.69 -4.86 2.51
CA TYR A 26 10.06 -3.64 2.02
C TYR A 26 8.60 -3.63 2.46
N VAL A 27 8.14 -2.48 2.92
CA VAL A 27 6.83 -2.36 3.56
C VAL A 27 6.14 -1.10 3.09
N VAL A 28 4.84 -1.21 2.80
CA VAL A 28 3.95 -0.06 2.61
C VAL A 28 2.91 -0.02 3.72
N GLY A 29 2.68 1.19 4.24
CA GLY A 29 1.58 1.48 5.16
C GLY A 29 0.46 2.22 4.42
N LEU A 30 -0.76 1.71 4.52
CA LEU A 30 -1.98 2.35 4.04
C LEU A 30 -2.92 2.59 5.21
N ALA A 31 -3.71 3.66 5.17
CA ALA A 31 -4.73 3.93 6.16
C ALA A 31 -6.05 4.35 5.52
N GLN A 32 -7.15 3.96 6.14
CA GLN A 32 -8.50 4.38 5.76
C GLN A 32 -9.33 4.58 7.04
N GLY A 33 -9.69 5.83 7.31
CA GLY A 33 -10.36 6.17 8.57
C GLY A 33 -9.47 5.90 9.78
N MET A 34 -9.93 5.05 10.69
CA MET A 34 -9.21 4.68 11.92
C MET A 34 -8.26 3.48 11.72
N ASP A 35 -8.49 2.69 10.67
CA ASP A 35 -7.74 1.46 10.43
C ASP A 35 -6.50 1.72 9.58
N SER A 36 -5.44 0.98 9.89
CA SER A 36 -4.20 0.96 9.09
C SER A 36 -3.87 -0.47 8.67
N LEU A 37 -3.36 -0.59 7.46
CA LEU A 37 -2.92 -1.83 6.85
C LEU A 37 -1.43 -1.70 6.52
N ARG A 38 -0.66 -2.70 6.94
CA ARG A 38 0.74 -2.85 6.59
C ARG A 38 0.91 -4.04 5.66
N MET A 39 1.53 -3.84 4.51
CA MET A 39 1.78 -4.88 3.52
C MET A 39 3.26 -4.97 3.21
N TYR A 40 3.71 -6.18 2.89
CA TYR A 40 5.06 -6.42 2.41
C TYR A 40 5.09 -6.27 0.90
N LEU A 41 6.19 -5.69 0.42
CA LEU A 41 6.48 -5.46 -0.99
C LEU A 41 7.71 -6.28 -1.39
N ASP A 42 7.83 -6.54 -2.68
CA ASP A 42 9.12 -6.88 -3.26
C ASP A 42 9.98 -5.63 -3.55
N ALA A 43 11.23 -5.85 -3.97
CA ALA A 43 12.16 -4.75 -4.26
C ALA A 43 11.74 -3.90 -5.47
N THR A 44 11.03 -4.49 -6.44
CA THR A 44 10.55 -3.81 -7.65
C THR A 44 9.42 -2.85 -7.28
N GLU A 45 8.44 -3.35 -6.53
CA GLU A 45 7.32 -2.57 -6.02
C GLU A 45 7.80 -1.44 -5.10
N PHE A 46 8.76 -1.71 -4.22
CA PHE A 46 9.37 -0.69 -3.37
C PHE A 46 9.94 0.45 -4.21
N ASN A 47 10.74 0.14 -5.24
CA ASN A 47 11.33 1.16 -6.08
C ASN A 47 10.31 1.96 -6.89
N LEU A 48 9.15 1.38 -7.21
CA LEU A 48 8.04 2.08 -7.86
C LEU A 48 7.36 3.10 -6.94
N TYR A 49 7.25 2.80 -5.65
CA TYR A 49 6.37 3.53 -4.75
C TYR A 49 7.08 4.38 -3.69
N LYS A 50 8.38 4.16 -3.45
CA LYS A 50 9.16 4.84 -2.41
C LYS A 50 9.16 6.37 -2.50
N ASP A 51 9.02 6.90 -3.72
CA ASP A 51 9.09 8.33 -3.98
C ASP A 51 7.72 9.03 -3.90
N ILE A 52 6.64 8.27 -3.64
CA ILE A 52 5.31 8.85 -3.41
C ILE A 52 5.32 9.53 -2.03
N PRO A 53 4.97 10.83 -1.92
CA PRO A 53 5.01 11.53 -0.65
C PRO A 53 4.09 10.87 0.39
N PRO A 54 4.55 10.70 1.65
CA PRO A 54 3.69 10.28 2.75
C PRO A 54 2.46 11.19 2.90
N TYR A 55 1.39 10.63 3.43
CA TYR A 55 0.05 11.22 3.59
C TYR A 55 -0.69 11.59 2.29
N SER A 56 -0.16 11.20 1.12
CA SER A 56 -0.84 11.32 -0.17
C SER A 56 -2.06 10.40 -0.25
N ASP A 57 -3.09 10.85 -0.97
CA ASP A 57 -4.22 9.99 -1.32
C ASP A 57 -3.81 9.13 -2.55
N VAL A 58 -3.94 7.82 -2.42
CA VAL A 58 -3.55 6.83 -3.43
C VAL A 58 -4.73 5.92 -3.77
N GLU A 59 -4.94 5.65 -5.05
CA GLU A 59 -5.83 4.60 -5.50
C GLU A 59 -5.07 3.27 -5.45
N VAL A 60 -5.66 2.29 -4.77
CA VAL A 60 -5.02 1.00 -4.49
C VAL A 60 -5.94 -0.12 -4.94
N VAL A 61 -5.34 -1.10 -5.62
CA VAL A 61 -5.98 -2.38 -5.93
C VAL A 61 -5.30 -3.46 -5.11
N LEU A 62 -6.08 -4.19 -4.31
CA LEU A 62 -5.65 -5.27 -3.43
C LEU A 62 -6.29 -6.57 -3.90
N ASP A 63 -5.53 -7.66 -3.89
CA ASP A 63 -6.11 -9.00 -4.07
C ASP A 63 -6.22 -9.69 -2.71
N TYR A 64 -7.47 -9.91 -2.30
CA TYR A 64 -7.84 -10.58 -1.06
C TYR A 64 -8.06 -12.07 -1.30
N ASN A 65 -7.30 -12.91 -0.60
CA ASN A 65 -7.47 -14.35 -0.56
C ASN A 65 -8.21 -14.78 0.71
N PRO A 66 -9.52 -15.11 0.63
CA PRO A 66 -10.33 -15.47 1.79
C PRO A 66 -9.97 -16.84 2.38
N VAL A 67 -9.24 -17.69 1.65
CA VAL A 67 -8.82 -19.03 2.10
C VAL A 67 -7.36 -19.06 2.56
N ALA A 68 -6.72 -17.89 2.70
CA ALA A 68 -5.35 -17.80 3.20
C ALA A 68 -5.26 -18.37 4.62
N LYS A 69 -4.25 -19.21 4.85
CA LYS A 69 -4.02 -19.86 6.16
C LYS A 69 -3.56 -18.89 7.24
N GLU A 70 -3.05 -17.72 6.84
CA GLU A 70 -2.56 -16.68 7.74
C GLU A 70 -2.91 -15.30 7.19
N VAL A 71 -3.17 -14.34 8.09
CA VAL A 71 -3.58 -12.96 7.74
C VAL A 71 -2.53 -12.27 6.87
N ARG A 72 -1.23 -12.51 7.08
CA ARG A 72 -0.16 -11.91 6.25
C ARG A 72 -0.18 -12.34 4.78
N TYR A 73 -0.88 -13.43 4.46
CA TYR A 73 -1.03 -13.94 3.10
C TYR A 73 -2.45 -13.73 2.55
N SER A 74 -3.32 -13.10 3.32
CA SER A 74 -4.69 -12.87 2.90
C SER A 74 -4.81 -11.67 1.96
N MET A 75 -3.80 -10.80 1.88
CA MET A 75 -3.84 -9.60 1.04
C MET A 75 -2.52 -9.37 0.31
N HIS A 76 -2.63 -9.05 -0.97
CA HIS A 76 -1.51 -8.67 -1.82
C HIS A 76 -1.77 -7.32 -2.48
N LEU A 77 -0.76 -6.44 -2.54
CA LEU A 77 -0.85 -5.20 -3.29
C LEU A 77 -0.75 -5.51 -4.79
N VAL A 78 -1.76 -5.18 -5.58
CA VAL A 78 -1.71 -5.39 -7.03
C VAL A 78 -1.14 -4.14 -7.71
N THR A 79 -1.69 -2.97 -7.39
CA THR A 79 -1.24 -1.69 -7.93
C THR A 79 -1.53 -0.56 -6.94
N MET A 80 -0.69 0.47 -6.95
CA MET A 80 -0.92 1.72 -6.25
C MET A 80 -0.55 2.90 -7.15
N ALA A 81 -1.38 3.95 -7.18
CA ALA A 81 -1.07 5.17 -7.91
C ALA A 81 -1.56 6.41 -7.13
N PRO A 82 -0.83 7.54 -7.18
CA PRO A 82 -1.33 8.80 -6.63
C PRO A 82 -2.65 9.21 -7.29
N VAL A 83 -3.61 9.66 -6.50
CA VAL A 83 -4.82 10.26 -7.04
C VAL A 83 -4.47 11.64 -7.60
N ASN A 84 -4.50 11.79 -8.91
CA ASN A 84 -4.32 13.09 -9.55
C ASN A 84 -5.51 14.01 -9.20
N LYS A 85 -5.32 14.92 -8.25
CA LYS A 85 -6.36 15.89 -7.80
C LYS A 85 -6.77 16.92 -8.86
N ALA A 86 -6.28 16.83 -10.10
CA ALA A 86 -6.61 17.77 -11.17
C ALA A 86 -8.07 17.69 -11.65
N SER A 87 -8.84 16.64 -11.35
CA SER A 87 -10.26 16.56 -11.74
C SER A 87 -11.26 16.85 -10.61
N ALA A 88 -10.82 16.94 -9.35
CA ALA A 88 -11.73 17.09 -8.21
C ALA A 88 -12.26 18.54 -8.01
N ILE A 89 -11.70 19.53 -8.71
CA ILE A 89 -12.11 20.95 -8.59
C ILE A 89 -13.19 21.31 -9.64
N ALA A 90 -13.46 20.45 -10.63
CA ALA A 90 -14.39 20.74 -11.73
C ALA A 90 -15.84 20.30 -11.48
N SER A 91 -16.14 19.58 -10.39
CA SER A 91 -17.49 19.04 -10.12
C SER A 91 -18.22 19.70 -8.93
N GLY A 92 -17.67 20.78 -8.38
CA GLY A 92 -18.28 21.53 -7.28
C GLY A 92 -18.77 22.90 -7.72
N LYS A 93 -19.81 22.95 -8.55
CA LYS A 93 -20.68 24.13 -8.73
C LYS A 93 -22.12 23.70 -8.70
#